data_AF-A0A644YWU4-F1
#
_entry.id   AF-A0A644YWU4-F1
#
_cell.length_a   1.000
_cell.length_b   1.000
_cell.length_c   1.000
_cell.angle_alpha   90.00
_cell.angle_beta   90.00
_cell.angle_gamma   90.00
#
_symmetry.space_group_name_H-M   'P 1'
#
loop_
_entity.id
_entity.type
_entity.pdbx_description
1 polymer ?
#
loop_
_entity_poly.entity_id
_entity_poly.type
_entity_poly.pdbx_seq_one_letter_code
_entity_poly.pdbx_strand_id
1 'polypeptide(L)'
;MPCIHNVILYREVLIKGDDLIENLIRKKTFIISFVVFLLIVISTLYFSNKISLRTYKISHSWAIDIKDPKQVYDNSDFIFIGTVEKQVGTITYGNFPETQFSVIVHQLIKGNIKDTIVVNQEGGIKNYTLTIAEGDKLLIPGEKYLLIGKFDKETNIYTLLPVYGDVLINNDSDIQKHVDTFSKFN
;
A
#
# COMPACT_ATOMS: atom_id res chain seq x y z
N MET A 1 -45.65 29.21 68.38
CA MET A 1 -44.31 28.62 68.26
C MET A 1 -44.05 28.22 66.80
N PRO A 2 -43.37 29.05 65.97
CA PRO A 2 -43.14 28.77 64.55
C PRO A 2 -41.75 28.22 64.21
N CYS A 3 -40.85 28.02 65.21
CA CYS A 3 -39.45 27.68 64.94
C CYS A 3 -39.19 26.24 64.45
N ILE A 4 -40.01 25.25 64.82
CA ILE A 4 -39.69 23.84 64.54
C ILE A 4 -40.03 23.44 63.09
N HIS A 5 -41.07 24.02 62.51
CA HIS A 5 -41.53 23.68 61.16
C HIS A 5 -40.55 24.13 60.07
N ASN A 6 -39.93 25.30 60.23
CA ASN A 6 -38.94 25.81 59.27
C ASN A 6 -37.66 24.95 59.26
N VAL A 7 -37.19 24.47 60.41
CA VAL A 7 -35.98 23.65 60.50
C VAL A 7 -36.15 22.28 59.81
N ILE A 8 -37.34 21.68 59.91
CA ILE A 8 -37.64 20.40 59.24
C ILE A 8 -37.65 20.58 57.72
N LEU A 9 -38.29 21.64 57.22
CA LEU A 9 -38.34 21.98 55.80
C LEU A 9 -36.95 22.24 55.20
N TYR A 10 -36.09 22.99 55.92
CA TYR A 10 -34.70 23.21 55.50
C TYR A 10 -33.91 21.90 55.43
N ARG A 11 -34.12 20.99 56.38
CA ARG A 11 -33.43 19.69 56.41
C ARG A 11 -33.84 18.79 55.23
N GLU A 12 -35.12 18.76 54.88
CA GLU A 12 -35.61 17.98 53.72
C GLU A 12 -35.10 18.52 52.38
N VAL A 13 -35.03 19.85 52.22
CA VAL A 13 -34.49 20.48 51.01
C VAL A 13 -33.00 20.19 50.84
N LEU A 14 -32.22 20.22 51.93
CA LEU A 14 -30.79 19.90 51.91
C LEU A 14 -30.55 18.42 51.55
N ILE A 15 -31.28 17.49 52.18
CA ILE A 15 -31.15 16.05 51.88
C ILE A 15 -31.48 15.76 50.41
N LYS A 16 -32.57 16.35 49.89
CA LYS A 16 -32.97 16.17 48.49
C LYS A 16 -31.97 16.78 47.50
N GLY A 17 -31.30 17.86 47.88
CA GLY A 17 -30.23 18.49 47.10
C GLY A 17 -28.97 17.61 47.03
N ASP A 18 -28.56 17.03 48.16
CA ASP A 18 -27.41 16.13 48.24
C ASP A 18 -27.65 14.84 47.43
N ASP A 19 -28.84 14.24 47.53
CA ASP A 19 -29.24 13.06 46.74
C ASP A 19 -29.23 13.34 45.22
N LEU A 20 -29.63 14.55 44.82
CA LEU A 20 -29.59 14.99 43.42
C LEU A 20 -28.16 15.13 42.92
N ILE A 21 -27.27 15.72 43.73
CA ILE A 21 -25.86 15.90 43.41
C ILE A 21 -25.14 14.56 43.32
N GLU A 22 -25.36 13.64 44.26
CA GLU A 22 -24.78 12.30 44.22
C GLU A 22 -25.22 11.51 42.98
N ASN A 23 -26.51 11.57 42.62
CA ASN A 23 -27.01 10.92 41.41
C ASN A 23 -26.41 11.53 40.12
N LEU A 24 -26.21 12.85 40.09
CA LEU A 24 -25.57 13.54 38.96
C LEU A 24 -24.08 13.15 38.83
N ILE A 25 -23.36 13.04 39.95
CA ILE A 25 -21.96 12.59 39.99
C ILE A 25 -21.88 11.13 39.52
N ARG A 26 -22.71 10.24 40.06
CA ARG A 26 -22.73 8.81 39.68
C ARG A 26 -23.00 8.60 38.20
N LYS A 27 -23.93 9.37 37.61
CA LYS A 27 -24.24 9.31 36.17
C LYS A 27 -23.07 9.77 35.30
N LYS A 28 -22.35 10.84 35.70
CA LYS A 28 -21.15 11.30 34.98
C LYS A 28 -20.03 10.28 35.02
N THR A 29 -19.78 9.66 36.17
CA THR A 29 -18.78 8.59 36.31
C THR A 29 -19.10 7.39 35.43
N PHE A 30 -20.38 7.02 35.32
CA PHE A 30 -20.83 5.93 34.44
C PHE A 30 -20.60 6.26 32.95
N ILE A 31 -20.90 7.49 32.53
CA ILE A 31 -20.68 7.94 31.15
C ILE A 31 -19.18 7.95 30.81
N ILE A 32 -18.34 8.47 31.72
CA ILE A 32 -16.88 8.50 31.53
C ILE A 32 -16.32 7.07 31.40
N SER A 33 -16.74 6.16 32.28
CA SER A 33 -16.32 4.76 32.24
C SER A 33 -16.72 4.07 30.92
N PHE A 34 -17.94 4.33 30.43
CA PHE A 34 -18.40 3.80 29.15
C PHE A 34 -17.59 4.33 27.97
N VAL A 35 -17.28 5.64 27.95
CA VAL A 35 -16.45 6.24 26.89
C VAL A 35 -15.03 5.66 26.89
N VAL A 36 -14.42 5.49 28.06
CA VAL A 36 -13.09 4.88 28.18
C VAL A 36 -13.11 3.43 27.69
N PHE A 37 -14.13 2.65 28.05
CA PHE A 37 -14.30 1.29 27.55
C PHE A 37 -14.44 1.25 26.02
N LEU A 38 -15.23 2.16 25.45
CA LEU A 38 -15.43 2.25 24.00
C LEU A 38 -14.11 2.57 23.28
N LEU A 39 -13.31 3.49 23.82
CA LEU A 39 -11.99 3.83 23.28
C LEU A 39 -11.01 2.65 23.34
N ILE A 40 -11.04 1.86 24.42
CA ILE A 40 -10.22 0.64 24.53
C ILE A 40 -10.64 -0.38 23.48
N VAL A 41 -11.95 -0.62 23.30
CA VAL A 41 -12.48 -1.55 22.28
C VAL A 41 -12.14 -1.10 20.86
N ILE A 42 -12.26 0.19 20.55
CA ILE A 42 -11.87 0.74 19.25
C ILE A 42 -10.37 0.56 19.02
N SER A 43 -9.54 0.85 20.03
CA SER A 43 -8.09 0.68 19.96
C SER A 43 -7.68 -0.79 19.75
N THR A 44 -8.30 -1.74 20.46
CA THR A 44 -8.02 -3.17 20.29
C THR A 44 -8.49 -3.71 18.95
N LEU A 45 -9.61 -3.22 18.41
CA LEU A 45 -10.05 -3.53 17.04
C LEU A 45 -9.07 -2.96 16.01
N TYR A 46 -8.59 -1.73 16.21
CA TYR A 46 -7.60 -1.10 15.33
C TYR A 46 -6.25 -1.85 15.35
N PHE A 47 -5.84 -2.33 16.53
CA PHE A 47 -4.59 -3.09 16.69
C PHE A 47 -4.71 -4.52 16.18
N SER A 48 -5.85 -5.19 16.37
CA SER A 48 -6.08 -6.56 15.90
C SER A 48 -6.13 -6.65 14.37
N ASN A 49 -6.44 -5.54 13.68
CA ASN A 49 -6.44 -5.48 12.22
C ASN A 49 -5.04 -5.32 11.58
N LYS A 50 -3.96 -5.27 12.37
CA LYS A 50 -2.61 -5.40 11.81
C LYS A 50 -2.32 -6.87 11.49
N ILE A 51 -2.81 -7.31 10.33
CA ILE A 51 -2.36 -8.55 9.67
C ILE A 51 -0.83 -8.45 9.53
N SER A 52 -0.09 -9.30 10.25
CA SER A 52 1.35 -9.43 10.05
C SER A 52 1.59 -10.21 8.78
N LEU A 53 1.85 -9.50 7.67
CA LEU A 53 2.24 -10.14 6.43
C LEU A 53 3.59 -10.83 6.63
N ARG A 54 3.64 -12.14 6.36
CA ARG A 54 4.93 -12.84 6.33
C ARG A 54 5.66 -12.43 5.07
N THR A 55 6.84 -11.83 5.20
CA THR A 55 7.65 -11.41 4.05
C THR A 55 8.63 -12.51 3.66
N TYR A 56 8.61 -12.93 2.39
CA TYR A 56 9.64 -13.77 1.80
C TYR A 56 10.39 -12.98 0.73
N LYS A 57 11.72 -13.00 0.83
CA LYS A 57 12.61 -12.39 -0.15
C LYS A 57 13.11 -13.45 -1.12
N ILE A 58 13.06 -13.16 -2.41
CA ILE A 58 13.64 -14.00 -3.46
C ILE A 58 14.94 -13.34 -3.91
N SER A 59 16.04 -14.09 -3.95
CA SER A 59 17.32 -13.58 -4.44
C SER A 59 17.51 -13.96 -5.90
N HIS A 60 17.95 -13.03 -6.75
CA HIS A 60 18.23 -13.26 -8.16
C HIS A 60 19.72 -13.08 -8.45
N SER A 61 20.27 -13.98 -9.28
CA SER A 61 21.58 -13.81 -9.90
C SER A 61 21.41 -13.52 -11.39
N TRP A 62 21.94 -12.39 -11.85
CA TRP A 62 21.83 -11.97 -13.26
C TRP A 62 23.00 -12.52 -14.08
N ALA A 63 22.70 -12.98 -15.29
CA ALA A 63 23.71 -13.37 -16.27
C ALA A 63 24.33 -12.16 -17.01
N ILE A 64 23.78 -10.95 -16.78
CA ILE A 64 24.15 -9.71 -17.44
C ILE A 64 24.59 -8.65 -16.41
N ASP A 65 25.37 -7.67 -16.86
CA ASP A 65 25.60 -6.48 -16.05
C ASP A 65 24.40 -5.53 -16.14
N ILE A 66 23.56 -5.54 -15.09
CA ILE A 66 22.37 -4.69 -14.98
C ILE A 66 22.71 -3.19 -14.92
N LYS A 67 23.98 -2.82 -14.70
CA LYS A 67 24.45 -1.43 -14.73
C LYS A 67 24.86 -0.97 -16.13
N ASP A 68 25.00 -1.89 -17.08
CA ASP A 68 25.29 -1.57 -18.48
C ASP A 68 23.97 -1.43 -19.27
N PRO A 69 23.57 -0.20 -19.67
CA PRO A 69 22.31 0.02 -20.37
C PRO A 69 22.23 -0.73 -21.70
N LYS A 70 23.37 -1.02 -22.36
CA LYS A 70 23.36 -1.77 -23.61
C LYS A 70 22.97 -3.22 -23.36
N GLN A 71 23.56 -3.85 -22.34
CA GLN A 71 23.20 -5.23 -21.97
C GLN A 71 21.74 -5.34 -21.52
N VAL A 72 21.25 -4.36 -20.76
CA VAL A 72 19.83 -4.30 -20.36
C VAL A 72 18.93 -4.13 -21.58
N TYR A 73 19.29 -3.25 -22.52
CA TYR A 73 18.55 -3.07 -23.77
C TYR A 73 18.51 -4.36 -24.59
N ASP A 74 19.66 -5.00 -24.82
CA ASP A 74 19.76 -6.23 -25.62
C ASP A 74 18.98 -7.39 -24.98
N ASN A 75 18.93 -7.42 -23.64
CA ASN A 75 18.26 -8.47 -22.88
C ASN A 75 16.83 -8.12 -22.46
N SER A 76 16.20 -7.08 -23.00
CA SER A 76 14.77 -6.79 -22.77
C SER A 76 13.97 -6.87 -24.06
N ASP A 77 12.69 -7.22 -23.95
CA ASP A 77 11.78 -7.27 -25.10
C ASP A 77 10.95 -5.98 -25.21
N PHE A 78 10.75 -5.29 -24.09
CA PHE A 78 10.10 -3.99 -24.03
C PHE A 78 10.79 -3.04 -23.06
N ILE A 79 10.72 -1.76 -23.41
CA ILE A 79 11.13 -0.63 -22.57
C ILE A 79 10.14 0.50 -22.83
N PHE A 80 9.49 1.00 -21.79
CA PHE A 80 8.62 2.17 -21.90
C PHE A 80 8.51 2.93 -20.58
N ILE A 81 8.06 4.17 -20.66
CA ILE A 81 7.69 4.98 -19.50
C ILE A 81 6.17 5.01 -19.41
N GLY A 82 5.63 4.70 -18.23
CA GLY A 82 4.19 4.60 -18.00
C GLY A 82 3.78 4.93 -16.57
N THR A 83 2.50 5.23 -16.39
CA THR A 83 1.89 5.42 -15.07
C THR A 83 1.09 4.21 -14.69
N VAL A 84 1.34 3.69 -13.49
CA VAL A 84 0.63 2.55 -12.93
C VAL A 84 -0.77 3.03 -12.56
N GLU A 85 -1.80 2.48 -13.19
CA GLU A 85 -3.19 2.85 -12.90
C GLU A 85 -3.68 2.15 -11.63
N LYS A 86 -3.52 0.81 -11.59
CA LYS A 86 -4.01 -0.04 -10.49
C LYS A 86 -3.43 -1.45 -10.58
N GLN A 87 -3.42 -2.14 -9.45
CA GLN A 87 -3.30 -3.61 -9.45
C GLN A 87 -4.59 -4.22 -10.01
N VAL A 88 -4.46 -5.15 -10.96
CA VAL A 88 -5.59 -5.84 -11.61
C VAL A 88 -5.69 -7.32 -11.26
N GLY A 89 -4.65 -7.89 -10.66
CA GLY A 89 -4.66 -9.30 -10.27
C GLY A 89 -3.36 -9.81 -9.69
N THR A 90 -3.32 -11.11 -9.50
CA THR A 90 -2.13 -11.87 -9.14
C THR A 90 -2.22 -13.22 -9.84
N ILE A 91 -1.15 -13.62 -10.51
CA ILE A 91 -1.03 -14.96 -11.09
C ILE A 91 0.07 -15.75 -10.39
N THR A 92 0.19 -17.02 -10.72
CA THR A 92 1.37 -17.82 -10.38
C THR A 92 2.06 -18.15 -11.70
N TYR A 93 3.29 -17.68 -11.86
CA TYR A 93 4.10 -17.91 -13.03
C TYR A 93 5.37 -18.67 -12.59
N GLY A 94 5.60 -19.84 -13.17
CA GLY A 94 6.54 -20.81 -12.61
C GLY A 94 6.18 -21.16 -11.16
N ASN A 95 7.10 -20.93 -10.22
CA ASN A 95 6.94 -21.24 -8.80
C ASN A 95 6.60 -20.02 -7.92
N PHE A 96 6.51 -18.82 -8.51
CA PHE A 96 6.38 -17.58 -7.76
C PHE A 96 5.06 -16.87 -8.08
N PRO A 97 4.47 -16.16 -7.10
CA PRO A 97 3.37 -15.25 -7.39
C PRO A 97 3.90 -14.05 -8.17
N GLU A 98 3.12 -13.58 -9.15
CA GLU A 98 3.37 -12.31 -9.83
C GLU A 98 2.15 -11.41 -9.71
N THR A 99 2.37 -10.14 -9.37
CA THR A 99 1.32 -9.13 -9.24
C THR A 99 1.13 -8.42 -10.57
N GLN A 100 -0.12 -8.34 -11.01
CA GLN A 100 -0.46 -7.74 -12.29
C GLN A 100 -0.92 -6.30 -12.10
N PHE A 101 -0.34 -5.39 -12.87
CA PHE A 101 -0.63 -3.96 -12.85
C PHE A 101 -1.07 -3.48 -14.22
N SER A 102 -2.18 -2.73 -14.28
CA SER A 102 -2.58 -1.94 -15.45
C SER A 102 -1.71 -0.69 -15.51
N VAL A 103 -1.10 -0.42 -16.65
CA VAL A 103 -0.19 0.71 -16.86
C VAL A 103 -0.55 1.45 -18.13
N ILE A 104 -0.72 2.77 -18.00
CA ILE A 104 -0.90 3.68 -19.13
C ILE A 104 0.49 4.04 -19.68
N VAL A 105 0.71 3.78 -20.96
CA VAL A 105 1.99 4.02 -21.64
C VAL A 105 2.05 5.46 -22.11
N HIS A 106 3.10 6.17 -21.72
CA HIS A 106 3.35 7.56 -22.14
C HIS A 106 4.40 7.66 -23.24
N GLN A 107 5.47 6.88 -23.12
CA GLN A 107 6.59 6.90 -24.05
C GLN A 107 7.10 5.48 -24.27
N LEU A 108 6.89 4.95 -25.48
CA LEU A 108 7.50 3.70 -25.91
C LEU A 108 8.95 3.96 -26.35
N ILE A 109 9.89 3.15 -25.84
CA ILE A 109 11.30 3.20 -26.22
C ILE A 109 11.67 1.96 -27.04
N LYS A 110 11.26 0.77 -26.57
CA LYS A 110 11.48 -0.52 -27.24
C LYS A 110 10.24 -1.39 -27.15
N GLY A 111 9.97 -2.16 -28.21
CA GLY A 111 8.88 -3.14 -28.28
C GLY A 111 7.71 -2.64 -29.13
N ASN A 112 6.56 -3.29 -28.98
CA ASN A 112 5.33 -2.94 -29.72
C ASN A 112 4.14 -2.97 -28.75
N ILE A 113 4.01 -1.90 -27.96
CA ILE A 113 2.96 -1.74 -26.96
C ILE A 113 2.23 -0.44 -27.25
N LYS A 114 0.90 -0.44 -27.15
CA LYS A 114 0.06 0.74 -27.37
C LYS A 114 -0.84 0.99 -26.17
N ASP A 115 -1.08 2.27 -25.89
CA ASP A 115 -2.05 2.82 -24.94
C ASP A 115 -1.93 2.29 -23.49
N THR A 116 -2.41 1.08 -23.23
CA THR A 116 -2.46 0.48 -21.89
C THR A 116 -2.05 -0.98 -21.96
N ILE A 117 -1.27 -1.41 -20.98
CA ILE A 117 -0.75 -2.78 -20.89
C ILE A 117 -0.89 -3.31 -19.48
N VAL A 118 -1.06 -4.64 -19.36
CA VAL A 118 -0.90 -5.34 -18.08
C VAL A 118 0.53 -5.86 -17.99
N VAL A 119 1.27 -5.37 -17.01
CA VAL A 119 2.60 -5.88 -16.67
C VAL A 119 2.56 -6.69 -15.39
N ASN A 120 3.39 -7.71 -15.33
CA ASN A 120 3.58 -8.55 -14.17
C ASN A 120 4.88 -8.15 -13.46
N GLN A 121 4.79 -8.00 -12.15
CA GLN A 121 5.95 -7.86 -11.29
C GLN A 121 6.08 -9.13 -10.46
N GLU A 122 7.28 -9.70 -10.40
CA GLU A 122 7.55 -10.83 -9.51
C GLU A 122 7.33 -10.43 -8.05
N GLY A 123 6.59 -11.26 -7.32
CA GLY A 123 6.13 -10.95 -5.99
C GLY A 123 4.70 -10.43 -5.94
N GLY A 124 4.23 -10.17 -4.72
CA GLY A 124 2.85 -9.86 -4.42
C GLY A 124 2.36 -10.43 -3.11
N ILE A 125 1.13 -10.11 -2.78
CA ILE A 125 0.44 -10.68 -1.63
C ILE A 125 -0.35 -11.90 -2.07
N LYS A 126 -0.03 -13.07 -1.53
CA LYS A 126 -0.82 -14.30 -1.67
C LYS A 126 -0.96 -14.95 -0.30
N ASN A 127 -2.18 -15.30 0.12
CA ASN A 127 -2.46 -15.96 1.40
C ASN A 127 -1.82 -15.24 2.62
N TYR A 128 -2.01 -13.92 2.73
CA TYR A 128 -1.43 -13.07 3.79
C TYR A 128 0.10 -13.10 3.85
N THR A 129 0.75 -13.54 2.78
CA THR A 129 2.20 -13.62 2.65
C THR A 129 2.61 -12.66 1.54
N LEU A 130 3.47 -11.71 1.86
CA LEU A 130 4.07 -10.81 0.90
C LEU A 130 5.36 -11.44 0.38
N THR A 131 5.40 -11.74 -0.90
CA THR A 131 6.63 -12.19 -1.58
C THR A 131 7.17 -11.01 -2.37
N ILE A 132 8.44 -10.65 -2.23
CA ILE A 132 9.07 -9.58 -3.01
C ILE A 132 10.49 -10.01 -3.38
N ALA A 133 10.95 -9.70 -4.58
CA ALA A 133 12.36 -9.87 -4.94
C ALA A 133 13.25 -8.98 -4.06
N GLU A 134 14.40 -9.48 -3.63
CA GLU A 134 15.28 -8.73 -2.75
C GLU A 134 15.82 -7.47 -3.44
N GLY A 135 15.49 -6.31 -2.88
CA GLY A 135 15.85 -5.01 -3.45
C GLY A 135 14.67 -4.29 -4.10
N ASP A 136 13.57 -5.00 -4.36
CA ASP A 136 12.37 -4.44 -4.98
C ASP A 136 11.34 -3.91 -4.00
N LYS A 137 10.46 -3.08 -4.55
CA LYS A 137 9.19 -2.68 -3.94
C LYS A 137 8.10 -2.91 -4.97
N LEU A 138 6.89 -3.24 -4.49
CA LEU A 138 5.75 -3.31 -5.39
C LEU A 138 5.51 -1.94 -6.05
N LEU A 139 5.12 -1.98 -7.33
CA LEU A 139 4.65 -0.80 -8.05
C LEU A 139 3.52 -0.12 -7.29
N ILE A 140 3.54 1.22 -7.28
CA ILE A 140 2.56 2.03 -6.57
C ILE A 140 1.59 2.64 -7.59
N PRO A 141 0.27 2.36 -7.49
CA PRO A 141 -0.73 3.04 -8.30
C PRO A 141 -0.65 4.57 -8.18
N GLY A 142 -0.73 5.26 -9.32
CA GLY A 142 -0.57 6.70 -9.47
C GLY A 142 0.86 7.14 -9.81
N GLU A 143 1.87 6.32 -9.49
CA GLU A 143 3.27 6.65 -9.75
C GLU A 143 3.69 6.32 -11.18
N LYS A 144 4.72 7.03 -11.66
CA LYS A 144 5.28 6.88 -13.00
C LYS A 144 6.62 6.16 -12.94
N TYR A 145 6.83 5.22 -13.85
CA TYR A 145 8.03 4.39 -13.89
C TYR A 145 8.57 4.26 -15.31
N LEU A 146 9.89 4.07 -15.42
CA LEU A 146 10.49 3.35 -16.53
C LEU A 146 10.33 1.85 -16.24
N LEU A 147 9.70 1.16 -17.19
CA LEU A 147 9.37 -0.25 -17.10
C LEU A 147 10.14 -1.03 -18.17
N ILE A 148 10.93 -2.00 -17.72
CA ILE A 148 11.79 -2.84 -18.56
C ILE A 148 11.48 -4.30 -18.25
N GLY A 149 11.24 -5.09 -19.30
CA GLY A 149 10.82 -6.47 -19.09
C GLY A 149 11.00 -7.38 -20.29
N LYS A 150 10.54 -8.62 -20.07
CA LYS A 150 10.49 -9.71 -21.03
C LYS A 150 9.04 -10.00 -21.40
N PHE A 151 8.84 -10.39 -22.65
CA PHE A 151 7.54 -10.81 -23.17
C PHE A 151 7.58 -12.29 -23.52
N ASP A 152 6.80 -13.09 -22.81
CA ASP A 152 6.57 -14.48 -23.15
C ASP A 152 5.48 -14.59 -24.23
N LYS A 153 5.85 -15.11 -25.40
CA LYS A 153 4.94 -15.26 -26.55
C LYS A 153 3.95 -16.40 -26.40
N GLU A 154 4.28 -17.44 -25.64
CA GLU A 154 3.42 -18.62 -25.46
C GLU A 154 2.27 -18.29 -24.50
N THR A 155 2.59 -17.60 -23.40
CA THR A 155 1.58 -17.22 -22.40
C THR A 155 1.02 -15.81 -22.60
N ASN A 156 1.60 -15.04 -23.51
CA ASN A 156 1.27 -13.63 -23.76
C ASN A 156 1.36 -12.78 -22.47
N ILE A 157 2.45 -12.97 -21.72
CA ILE A 157 2.71 -12.31 -20.43
C ILE A 157 3.89 -11.36 -20.56
N TYR A 158 3.74 -10.17 -20.00
CA TYR A 158 4.79 -9.16 -19.91
C TYR A 158 5.29 -9.11 -18.48
N THR A 159 6.50 -9.61 -18.22
CA THR A 159 7.08 -9.65 -16.87
C THR A 159 8.23 -8.67 -16.78
N LEU A 160 8.20 -7.80 -15.77
CA LEU A 160 9.29 -6.87 -15.47
C LEU A 160 10.53 -7.64 -15.03
N LEU A 161 11.71 -7.11 -15.33
CA LEU A 161 12.96 -7.66 -14.80
C LEU A 161 13.04 -7.34 -13.29
N PRO A 162 13.14 -8.32 -12.39
CA PRO A 162 13.33 -8.02 -10.96
C PRO A 162 14.53 -7.09 -10.70
N VAL A 163 14.47 -6.28 -9.65
CA VAL A 163 15.53 -5.38 -9.15
C VAL A 163 15.77 -4.10 -9.97
N TYR A 164 15.57 -4.13 -11.28
CA TYR A 164 15.91 -3.00 -12.17
C TYR A 164 14.90 -2.73 -13.29
N GLY A 165 13.81 -3.50 -13.34
CA GLY A 165 12.76 -3.37 -14.33
C GLY A 165 11.71 -2.31 -14.00
N ASP A 166 11.78 -1.69 -12.83
CA ASP A 166 10.82 -0.73 -12.30
C ASP A 166 11.50 0.49 -11.66
N VAL A 167 11.97 1.42 -12.50
CA VAL A 167 12.67 2.62 -12.03
C VAL A 167 11.69 3.78 -11.89
N LEU A 168 11.53 4.32 -10.68
CA LEU A 168 10.66 5.47 -10.40
C LEU A 168 11.11 6.72 -11.18
N ILE A 169 10.15 7.41 -11.81
CA ILE A 169 10.35 8.67 -12.52
C ILE A 169 9.84 9.82 -11.66
N ASN A 170 10.75 10.68 -11.19
CA ASN A 170 10.39 11.76 -10.28
C ASN A 170 10.03 13.06 -11.01
N ASN A 171 10.55 13.26 -12.22
CA ASN A 171 10.39 14.48 -13.01
C ASN A 171 10.71 14.26 -14.49
N ASP A 172 10.51 15.29 -15.31
CA ASP A 172 10.73 15.22 -16.77
C ASP A 172 12.21 15.07 -17.16
N SER A 173 13.16 15.48 -16.31
CA SER A 173 14.59 15.25 -16.55
C SER A 173 14.93 13.75 -16.47
N ASP A 174 14.30 13.02 -15.54
CA ASP A 174 14.45 11.56 -15.45
C ASP A 174 13.93 10.89 -16.73
N ILE A 175 12.80 11.37 -17.26
CA ILE A 175 12.25 10.89 -18.54
C ILE A 175 13.28 11.06 -19.66
N GLN A 176 13.77 12.29 -19.86
CA GLN A 176 14.70 12.58 -20.95
C GLN A 176 15.98 11.76 -20.81
N LYS A 177 16.54 11.67 -19.60
CA LYS A 177 17.73 10.86 -19.30
C LYS A 177 17.54 9.40 -19.73
N HIS A 178 16.41 8.78 -19.39
CA HIS A 178 16.16 7.38 -19.74
C HIS A 178 15.88 7.19 -21.23
N VAL A 179 15.14 8.11 -21.85
CA VAL A 179 14.91 8.11 -23.30
C VAL A 179 16.25 8.22 -24.04
N ASP A 180 17.12 9.18 -23.71
CA ASP A 180 18.43 9.34 -24.32
C ASP A 180 19.33 8.12 -24.11
N THR A 181 19.26 7.53 -22.91
CA THR A 181 20.06 6.35 -22.54
C THR A 181 19.74 5.15 -23.42
N PHE A 182 18.47 4.87 -23.68
CA PHE A 182 18.05 3.64 -24.35
C PHE A 182 17.74 3.82 -25.83
N SER A 183 17.33 5.01 -26.28
CA SER A 183 16.97 5.24 -27.69
C SER A 183 18.18 5.20 -28.63
N LYS A 184 19.40 5.36 -28.11
CA LYS A 184 20.65 5.21 -28.88
C LYS A 184 20.94 3.78 -29.35
N PHE A 185 20.18 2.80 -28.85
CA PHE A 185 20.34 1.38 -29.21
C PHE A 185 19.25 0.86 -30.15
N ASN A 186 18.24 1.70 -30.47
CA ASN A 186 17.22 1.38 -31.47
C ASN A 186 17.78 1.37 -32.89
#